data_AF-A0AAV2YH81-F1
#
_entry.id   AF-A0AAV2YH81-F1
#
_cell.length_a   1.000
_cell.length_b   1.000
_cell.length_c   1.000
_cell.angle_alpha   90.00
_cell.angle_beta   90.00
_cell.angle_gamma   90.00
#
_symmetry.space_group_name_H-M   'P 1'
#
loop_
_entity.id
_entity.type
_entity.pdbx_description
1 polymer ?
#
loop_
_entity_poly.entity_id
_entity_poly.type
_entity_poly.pdbx_seq_one_letter_code
_entity_poly.pdbx_strand_id
1 'polypeptide(L)'
;MVHGDMIYDAKVLKIDHGSGIVDDGTKEIKPTEKTQYYVHYQGWHKKWDEWATKSRIMEDNPESRKKQEEAKVTASQKQKEKRAAKKKKITVAGADPKAAGKSPFKKMRINAENDTEELPLDKIDPELKPLNIPMPFTLKKLLVEDWKHVTHEPYKLVPLPRQPSVNHIIKSYLEAKKAKVKGDPAEDKEYQCIQNIEGIMEGIQSYFDRSLGSILLYRMERKQYHDIRRKNEDVPLSEIYGMEHLVRLFVRLPLLLGSAQIPDRDIGPIQTRLTDFLKYLQKASSSWVLTDYELADDKYIEQALQQSTASSTSSPVTTSTTASSPSLIDATDAKMKPWWLQMLNWRLWAASAVVMYTAFQMHALPDPVARVVGRVFFYPTWPFTYMQRRNDYWTLMDSHVFIGAAPMSFMDHVEGLYVRGVRAVVNLCDEYEGPVKQYKKRSIQQLRLPTIDHTEPTMKDIEEAMEFIERHRQQGSRVYVHCKSGNGRSAAIVFCWLLKARQMTPLEAQLYMSEKRKVRKTLYQQPTILAYYDKLLAQNNATTNAAST
;
A
#
# COMPACT_ATOMS: atom_id res chain seq x y z
N MET A 1 11.25 -52.21 18.45
CA MET A 1 12.29 -51.19 18.21
C MET A 1 11.81 -49.84 18.72
N VAL A 2 12.57 -49.18 19.60
CA VAL A 2 12.23 -47.85 20.12
C VAL A 2 12.74 -46.77 19.16
N HIS A 3 11.84 -45.97 18.60
CA HIS A 3 12.17 -44.82 17.74
C HIS A 3 11.42 -43.58 18.22
N GLY A 4 12.15 -42.64 18.83
CA GLY A 4 11.55 -41.50 19.55
C GLY A 4 10.76 -41.94 20.79
N ASP A 5 9.58 -41.36 20.98
CA ASP A 5 8.64 -41.71 22.07
C ASP A 5 7.76 -42.93 21.73
N MET A 6 7.98 -43.59 20.58
CA MET A 6 7.15 -44.69 20.09
C MET A 6 7.95 -45.99 19.90
N ILE A 7 7.24 -47.11 20.02
CA ILE A 7 7.79 -48.46 19.85
C ILE A 7 7.14 -49.09 18.61
N TYR A 8 7.98 -49.52 17.68
CA TYR A 8 7.56 -50.09 16.39
C TYR A 8 8.02 -51.54 16.23
N ASP A 9 7.24 -52.28 15.45
CA ASP A 9 7.61 -53.63 15.02
C ASP A 9 8.65 -53.51 13.92
N ALA A 10 9.72 -54.28 14.05
CA ALA A 10 10.84 -54.19 13.14
C ALA A 10 11.53 -55.55 12.98
N LYS A 11 12.09 -55.78 11.80
CA LYS A 11 12.81 -57.02 11.47
C LYS A 11 14.30 -56.72 11.40
N VAL A 12 15.10 -57.54 12.08
CA VAL A 12 16.56 -57.49 11.98
C VAL A 12 16.98 -58.13 10.65
N LEU A 13 17.75 -57.39 9.85
CA LEU A 13 18.26 -57.83 8.55
C LEU A 13 19.73 -58.29 8.62
N LYS A 14 20.57 -57.57 9.38
CA LYS A 14 22.00 -57.88 9.57
C LYS A 14 22.39 -57.68 11.03
N ILE A 15 23.36 -58.44 11.53
CA ILE A 15 23.85 -58.34 12.90
C ILE A 15 25.36 -58.18 12.83
N ASP A 16 25.90 -57.09 13.37
CA ASP A 16 27.33 -56.91 13.55
C ASP A 16 27.69 -57.22 15.01
N HIS A 17 28.51 -58.25 15.22
CA HIS A 17 29.00 -58.66 16.53
C HIS A 17 30.21 -57.84 17.02
N GLY A 18 30.52 -56.72 16.36
CA GLY A 18 31.64 -55.84 16.72
C GLY A 18 32.94 -56.19 16.00
N SER A 19 32.88 -57.03 14.96
CA SER A 19 34.02 -57.36 14.11
C SER A 19 33.97 -56.67 12.74
N GLY A 20 32.98 -55.80 12.48
CA GLY A 20 32.87 -55.02 11.26
C GLY A 20 32.52 -55.89 10.07
N ILE A 21 31.28 -55.84 9.60
CA ILE A 21 30.87 -56.60 8.41
C ILE A 21 31.16 -55.77 7.16
N VAL A 22 31.91 -56.39 6.23
CA VAL A 22 32.17 -55.87 4.88
C VAL A 22 30.91 -56.10 4.03
N ASP A 23 30.33 -55.04 3.51
CA ASP A 23 29.28 -55.10 2.49
C ASP A 23 29.72 -54.23 1.31
N ASP A 24 29.69 -54.81 0.10
CA ASP A 24 30.24 -54.26 -1.13
C ASP A 24 29.69 -52.86 -1.44
N GLY A 25 30.57 -51.85 -1.45
CA GLY A 25 30.33 -50.62 -2.22
C GLY A 25 30.78 -49.30 -1.63
N THR A 26 31.08 -49.17 -0.32
CA THR A 26 31.52 -47.88 0.23
C THR A 26 32.43 -48.02 1.45
N LYS A 27 33.55 -47.29 1.40
CA LYS A 27 34.63 -47.19 2.39
C LYS A 27 34.17 -46.51 3.68
N GLU A 28 34.34 -47.17 4.82
CA GLU A 28 35.01 -46.71 6.05
C GLU A 28 34.72 -47.68 7.21
N ILE A 29 35.76 -48.32 7.76
CA ILE A 29 35.68 -49.25 8.88
C ILE A 29 35.94 -48.47 10.18
N LYS A 30 34.93 -48.35 11.06
CA LYS A 30 35.12 -47.93 12.45
C LYS A 30 34.77 -49.10 13.37
N PRO A 31 35.76 -49.72 14.05
CA PRO A 31 35.50 -50.82 14.97
C PRO A 31 34.64 -50.30 16.13
N THR A 32 33.45 -50.86 16.29
CA THR A 32 32.52 -50.47 17.35
C THR A 32 32.40 -51.63 18.33
N GLU A 33 32.81 -51.42 19.59
CA GLU A 33 32.85 -52.42 20.67
C GLU A 33 31.48 -53.03 21.06
N LYS A 34 30.38 -52.64 20.41
CA LYS A 34 29.01 -52.97 20.81
C LYS A 34 28.26 -53.62 19.67
N THR A 35 27.58 -54.74 19.95
CA THR A 35 26.72 -55.44 18.98
C THR A 35 25.64 -54.49 18.44
N GLN A 36 25.62 -54.31 17.12
CA GLN A 36 24.65 -53.49 16.40
C GLN A 36 23.81 -54.37 15.47
N TYR A 37 22.57 -53.98 15.26
CA TYR A 37 21.61 -54.70 14.43
C TYR A 37 21.10 -53.75 13.36
N TYR A 38 21.14 -54.14 12.09
CA TYR A 38 20.52 -53.40 11.01
C TYR A 38 19.04 -53.75 10.97
N VAL A 39 18.17 -52.77 11.19
CA VAL A 39 16.75 -52.98 11.46
C VAL A 39 15.90 -52.30 10.40
N HIS A 40 14.93 -53.04 9.86
CA HIS A 40 13.89 -52.53 8.98
C HIS A 40 12.56 -52.44 9.72
N TYR A 41 11.95 -51.25 9.74
CA TYR A 41 10.64 -51.03 10.35
C TYR A 41 9.53 -51.62 9.48
N GLN A 42 8.63 -52.41 10.08
CA GLN A 42 7.52 -53.02 9.36
C GLN A 42 6.59 -51.94 8.78
N GLY A 43 6.39 -51.96 7.46
CA GLY A 43 5.55 -51.01 6.73
C GLY A 43 6.21 -49.68 6.36
N TRP A 44 7.52 -49.52 6.60
CA TRP A 44 8.26 -48.31 6.23
C TRP A 44 9.09 -48.54 4.97
N HIS A 45 9.46 -47.47 4.27
CA HIS A 45 10.31 -47.57 3.08
C HIS A 45 11.77 -47.88 3.46
N LYS A 46 12.48 -48.68 2.65
CA LYS A 46 13.90 -49.11 2.84
C LYS A 46 14.93 -47.99 3.10
N LYS A 47 14.56 -46.73 2.88
CA LYS A 47 15.44 -45.57 3.11
C LYS A 47 15.54 -45.19 4.59
N TRP A 48 14.69 -45.77 5.42
CA TRP A 48 14.61 -45.53 6.87
C TRP A 48 15.23 -46.68 7.68
N ASP A 49 15.93 -47.60 7.01
CA ASP A 49 16.61 -48.71 7.65
C ASP A 49 17.85 -48.17 8.37
N GLU A 50 18.02 -48.50 9.64
CA GLU A 50 19.09 -47.96 10.48
C GLU A 50 19.83 -49.04 11.27
N TRP A 51 21.10 -48.78 11.58
CA TRP A 51 21.87 -49.56 12.55
C TRP A 51 21.49 -49.15 13.97
N ALA A 52 21.04 -50.11 14.76
CA ALA A 52 20.51 -49.92 16.10
C ALA A 52 21.29 -50.76 17.13
N THR A 53 21.55 -50.18 18.30
CA THR A 53 22.17 -50.88 19.43
C THR A 53 21.16 -51.77 20.16
N LYS A 54 21.65 -52.81 20.85
CA LYS A 54 20.83 -53.72 21.68
C LYS A 54 19.87 -52.99 22.64
N SER A 55 20.24 -51.82 23.15
CA SER A 55 19.40 -51.00 24.05
C SER A 55 18.10 -50.45 23.43
N ARG A 56 18.02 -50.33 22.10
CA ARG A 56 16.82 -49.83 21.39
C ARG A 56 15.93 -50.96 20.87
N ILE A 57 16.41 -52.19 20.98
CA ILE A 57 15.74 -53.40 20.50
C ILE A 57 15.23 -54.14 21.73
N MET A 58 13.98 -54.54 21.66
CA MET A 58 13.29 -55.24 22.71
C MET A 58 12.72 -56.51 22.09
N GLU A 59 12.92 -57.65 22.74
CA GLU A 59 12.40 -58.93 22.29
C GLU A 59 10.86 -58.95 22.39
N ASP A 60 10.19 -59.66 21.47
CA ASP A 60 8.72 -59.75 21.45
C ASP A 60 8.25 -60.66 22.60
N ASN A 61 8.09 -60.06 23.78
CA ASN A 61 7.51 -60.69 24.96
C ASN A 61 6.20 -59.95 25.36
N PRO A 62 5.29 -60.58 26.11
CA PRO A 62 4.00 -59.98 26.47
C PRO A 62 4.14 -58.68 27.29
N GLU A 63 5.26 -58.49 28.00
CA GLU A 63 5.57 -57.26 28.74
C GLU A 63 5.93 -56.09 27.81
N SER A 64 6.64 -56.38 26.72
CA SER A 64 7.09 -55.42 25.71
C SER A 64 5.94 -54.94 24.83
N ARG A 65 5.00 -55.84 24.53
CA ARG A 65 3.71 -55.51 23.90
C ARG A 65 2.90 -54.52 24.74
N LYS A 66 2.81 -54.73 26.06
CA LYS A 66 2.15 -53.79 26.98
C LYS A 66 2.82 -52.41 26.98
N LYS A 67 4.16 -52.36 27.03
CA LYS A 67 4.91 -51.09 26.93
C LYS A 67 4.68 -50.36 25.60
N GLN A 68 4.50 -51.10 24.50
CA GLN A 68 4.16 -50.53 23.20
C GLN A 68 2.74 -49.93 23.18
N GLU A 69 1.76 -50.60 23.78
CA GLU A 69 0.39 -50.09 23.91
C GLU A 69 0.34 -48.85 24.82
N GLU A 70 0.99 -48.88 25.97
CA GLU A 70 1.11 -47.74 26.88
C GLU A 70 1.76 -46.54 26.19
N ALA A 71 2.87 -46.74 25.47
CA ALA A 71 3.53 -45.69 24.70
C ALA A 71 2.62 -45.08 23.62
N LYS A 72 1.80 -45.90 22.94
CA LYS A 72 0.81 -45.43 21.95
C LYS A 72 -0.31 -44.61 22.62
N VAL A 73 -0.79 -45.04 23.79
CA VAL A 73 -1.82 -44.32 24.55
C VAL A 73 -1.29 -42.99 25.08
N THR A 74 -0.10 -42.97 25.68
CA THR A 74 0.53 -41.73 26.17
C THR A 74 0.84 -40.77 25.02
N ALA A 75 1.29 -41.26 23.87
CA ALA A 75 1.50 -40.44 22.68
C ALA A 75 0.18 -39.84 22.16
N SER A 76 -0.90 -40.62 22.12
CA SER A 76 -2.25 -40.15 21.72
C SER A 76 -2.81 -39.12 22.69
N GLN A 77 -2.64 -39.31 24.01
CA GLN A 77 -3.02 -38.34 25.04
C GLN A 77 -2.23 -37.04 24.92
N LYS A 78 -0.89 -37.11 24.79
CA LYS A 78 -0.04 -35.92 24.53
C LYS A 78 -0.44 -35.21 23.22
N GLN A 79 -0.85 -35.95 22.19
CA GLN A 79 -1.33 -35.36 20.93
C GLN A 79 -2.69 -34.68 21.09
N LYS A 80 -3.58 -35.25 21.91
CA LYS A 80 -4.91 -34.70 22.25
C LYS A 80 -4.78 -33.45 23.13
N GLU A 81 -3.87 -33.44 24.09
CA GLU A 81 -3.53 -32.28 24.92
C GLU A 81 -2.88 -31.17 24.09
N LYS A 82 -1.93 -31.49 23.19
CA LYS A 82 -1.39 -30.52 22.23
C LYS A 82 -2.49 -29.96 21.32
N ARG A 83 -3.45 -30.77 20.87
CA ARG A 83 -4.62 -30.31 20.09
C ARG A 83 -5.57 -29.44 20.93
N ALA A 84 -5.78 -29.75 22.21
CA ALA A 84 -6.61 -28.98 23.14
C ALA A 84 -5.97 -27.63 23.50
N ALA A 85 -4.65 -27.60 23.75
CA ALA A 85 -3.88 -26.38 23.94
C ALA A 85 -3.85 -25.51 22.66
N LYS A 86 -3.83 -26.14 21.48
CA LYS A 86 -3.97 -25.44 20.19
C LYS A 86 -5.39 -24.90 19.99
N LYS A 87 -6.43 -25.62 20.42
CA LYS A 87 -7.84 -25.16 20.40
C LYS A 87 -8.11 -24.01 21.37
N LYS A 88 -7.57 -24.04 22.60
CA LYS A 88 -7.67 -22.93 23.56
C LYS A 88 -6.93 -21.65 23.11
N LYS A 89 -5.95 -21.77 22.22
CA LYS A 89 -5.29 -20.62 21.56
C LYS A 89 -6.02 -20.06 20.33
N ILE A 90 -7.09 -20.71 19.86
CA ILE A 90 -7.78 -20.38 18.59
C ILE A 90 -9.09 -19.59 18.79
N THR A 91 -9.50 -19.23 20.01
CA THR A 91 -10.77 -18.50 20.24
C THR A 91 -10.64 -17.03 20.67
N VAL A 92 -9.48 -16.39 20.51
CA VAL A 92 -9.33 -14.93 20.82
C VAL A 92 -8.93 -14.09 19.60
N ALA A 93 -8.47 -14.72 18.52
CA ALA A 93 -8.24 -14.06 17.25
C ALA A 93 -8.66 -15.02 16.15
N GLY A 94 -9.75 -14.72 15.45
CA GLY A 94 -10.21 -15.47 14.29
C GLY A 94 -9.22 -15.38 13.13
N ALA A 95 -8.07 -16.03 13.26
CA ALA A 95 -7.03 -16.13 12.25
C ALA A 95 -6.54 -17.57 12.20
N ASP A 96 -6.66 -18.17 11.02
CA ASP A 96 -6.17 -19.49 10.69
C ASP A 96 -4.68 -19.64 11.08
N PRO A 97 -4.24 -20.74 11.71
CA PRO A 97 -2.84 -20.94 12.11
C PRO A 97 -1.85 -21.00 10.92
N LYS A 98 -2.32 -21.04 9.66
CA LYS A 98 -1.48 -20.88 8.46
C LYS A 98 -1.06 -19.42 8.19
N ALA A 99 -1.70 -18.42 8.82
CA ALA A 99 -1.38 -17.00 8.65
C ALA A 99 -0.36 -16.46 9.68
N ALA A 100 -0.02 -17.22 10.72
CA ALA A 100 0.85 -16.80 11.83
C ALA A 100 2.30 -16.45 11.42
N GLY A 101 2.73 -16.77 10.19
CA GLY A 101 4.07 -16.47 9.68
C GLY A 101 4.26 -15.07 9.09
N LYS A 102 3.20 -14.26 8.94
CA LYS A 102 3.28 -12.94 8.29
C LYS A 102 2.54 -11.89 9.12
N SER A 103 3.14 -11.43 10.23
CA SER A 103 2.66 -10.24 10.93
C SER A 103 2.51 -9.08 9.92
N PRO A 104 1.35 -8.41 9.82
CA PRO A 104 1.14 -7.30 8.89
C PRO A 104 2.13 -6.15 9.16
N PHE A 105 2.63 -6.05 10.39
CA PHE A 105 3.64 -5.07 10.81
C PHE A 105 5.06 -5.36 10.33
N LYS A 106 5.39 -6.62 9.99
CA LYS A 106 6.75 -7.00 9.55
C LYS A 106 7.04 -6.61 8.09
N LYS A 107 6.00 -6.26 7.32
CA LYS A 107 6.12 -5.85 5.91
C LYS A 107 6.19 -4.34 5.70
N MET A 108 5.97 -3.53 6.74
CA MET A 108 6.15 -2.08 6.68
C MET A 108 7.63 -1.76 6.82
N ARG A 109 8.33 -1.51 5.71
CA ARG A 109 9.67 -0.89 5.73
C ARG A 109 9.50 0.63 5.81
N ILE A 110 10.23 1.23 6.73
CA ILE A 110 10.26 2.67 7.01
C ILE A 110 11.00 3.36 5.86
N ASN A 111 10.35 4.31 5.19
CA ASN A 111 11.03 5.28 4.32
C ASN A 111 11.45 6.48 5.19
N ALA A 112 12.75 6.77 5.25
CA ALA A 112 13.31 7.84 6.08
C ALA A 112 13.25 9.24 5.42
N GLU A 113 12.77 9.34 4.17
CA GLU A 113 12.87 10.57 3.36
C GLU A 113 11.56 11.38 3.24
N ASN A 114 10.40 10.80 3.58
CA ASN A 114 9.12 11.51 3.51
C ASN A 114 8.41 11.45 4.87
N ASP A 115 8.07 12.62 5.42
CA ASP A 115 7.17 12.77 6.59
C ASP A 115 5.74 12.22 6.33
N THR A 116 5.50 11.69 5.13
CA THR A 116 4.36 10.85 4.77
C THR A 116 4.80 9.39 4.69
N GLU A 117 4.47 8.61 5.73
CA GLU A 117 4.56 7.15 5.71
C GLU A 117 3.56 6.60 4.67
N GLU A 118 4.00 6.52 3.41
CA GLU A 118 3.29 5.79 2.36
C GLU A 118 3.42 4.29 2.64
N LEU A 119 2.27 3.70 2.97
CA LEU A 119 2.07 2.26 2.94
C LEU A 119 2.48 1.74 1.55
N PRO A 120 3.19 0.61 1.44
CA PRO A 120 3.32 -0.12 0.19
C PRO A 120 1.93 -0.62 -0.23
N LEU A 121 1.15 0.22 -0.91
CA LEU A 121 -0.16 -0.11 -1.46
C LEU A 121 -0.06 -1.13 -2.61
N ASP A 122 1.15 -1.45 -3.05
CA ASP A 122 1.43 -2.36 -4.17
C ASP A 122 1.19 -3.84 -3.84
N LYS A 123 0.75 -4.18 -2.62
CA LYS A 123 0.51 -5.57 -2.19
C LYS A 123 -0.76 -5.77 -1.36
N ILE A 124 -1.76 -4.89 -1.50
CA ILE A 124 -3.11 -5.16 -0.98
C ILE A 124 -3.89 -5.81 -2.12
N ASP A 125 -4.34 -7.04 -1.91
CA ASP A 125 -5.16 -7.76 -2.89
C ASP A 125 -6.36 -6.90 -3.32
N PRO A 126 -6.64 -6.74 -4.63
CA PRO A 126 -7.78 -5.96 -5.13
C PRO A 126 -9.15 -6.47 -4.65
N GLU A 127 -9.21 -7.70 -4.13
CA GLU A 127 -10.41 -8.36 -3.62
C GLU A 127 -10.75 -8.04 -2.15
N LEU A 128 -9.83 -7.45 -1.38
CA LEU A 128 -10.08 -7.12 0.02
C LEU A 128 -10.95 -5.87 0.12
N LYS A 129 -12.24 -6.04 0.42
CA LYS A 129 -13.15 -4.93 0.75
C LYS A 129 -12.58 -4.14 1.93
N PRO A 130 -12.17 -2.86 1.76
CA PRO A 130 -11.72 -2.06 2.87
C PRO A 130 -12.89 -1.80 3.83
N LEU A 131 -12.69 -2.15 5.09
CA LEU A 131 -13.66 -1.93 6.17
C LEU A 131 -13.89 -0.42 6.35
N ASN A 132 -15.07 0.09 5.99
CA ASN A 132 -15.36 1.52 6.07
C ASN A 132 -15.80 1.93 7.48
N ILE A 133 -14.88 2.40 8.32
CA ILE A 133 -15.22 2.95 9.64
C ILE A 133 -15.41 4.48 9.49
N PRO A 134 -16.64 5.01 9.60
CA PRO A 134 -16.89 6.43 9.42
C PRO A 134 -16.33 7.25 10.58
N MET A 135 -15.31 8.07 10.29
CA MET A 135 -14.70 8.96 11.28
C MET A 135 -15.54 10.24 11.49
N PRO A 136 -15.95 10.57 12.73
CA PRO A 136 -16.62 11.81 13.07
C PRO A 136 -15.81 13.08 12.69
N PHE A 137 -16.51 14.14 12.28
CA PHE A 137 -15.87 15.38 11.81
C PHE A 137 -15.02 16.07 12.89
N THR A 138 -15.43 16.01 14.16
CA THR A 138 -14.67 16.60 15.28
C THR A 138 -13.31 15.94 15.45
N LEU A 139 -13.25 14.61 15.33
CA LEU A 139 -12.00 13.84 15.42
C LEU A 139 -11.11 14.06 14.18
N LYS A 140 -11.70 14.29 13.00
CA LYS A 140 -10.92 14.71 11.81
C LYS A 140 -10.26 16.08 12.02
N LYS A 141 -10.99 17.03 12.61
CA LYS A 141 -10.44 18.36 12.93
C LYS A 141 -9.27 18.22 13.91
N LEU A 142 -9.45 17.41 14.96
CA LEU A 142 -8.38 17.10 15.93
C LEU A 142 -7.13 16.54 15.24
N LEU A 143 -7.29 15.58 14.32
CA LEU A 143 -6.16 14.99 13.59
C LEU A 143 -5.40 16.01 12.73
N VAL A 144 -6.10 16.96 12.11
CA VAL A 144 -5.48 18.02 11.31
C VAL A 144 -4.73 19.01 12.19
N GLU A 145 -5.28 19.36 13.35
CA GLU A 145 -4.64 20.24 14.33
C GLU A 145 -3.40 19.56 14.95
N ASP A 146 -3.52 18.30 15.38
CA ASP A 146 -2.43 17.47 15.90
C ASP A 146 -1.29 17.33 14.88
N TRP A 147 -1.62 17.01 13.62
CA TRP A 147 -0.63 16.96 12.54
C TRP A 147 0.10 18.29 12.38
N LYS A 148 -0.63 19.41 12.36
CA LYS A 148 -0.03 20.75 12.24
C LYS A 148 0.90 21.06 13.41
N HIS A 149 0.49 20.75 14.64
CA HIS A 149 1.31 21.02 15.83
C HIS A 149 2.61 20.20 15.87
N VAL A 150 2.57 18.94 15.43
CA VAL A 150 3.75 18.07 15.50
C VAL A 150 4.70 18.24 14.30
N THR A 151 4.17 18.60 13.11
CA THR A 151 4.96 18.64 11.87
C THR A 151 5.37 20.03 11.39
N HIS A 152 4.68 21.10 11.81
CA HIS A 152 4.99 22.47 11.38
C HIS A 152 5.59 23.28 12.52
N GLU A 153 6.46 24.23 12.17
CA GLU A 153 7.04 25.17 13.14
C GLU A 153 5.98 26.15 13.68
N PRO A 154 5.97 26.43 15.01
CA PRO A 154 6.85 25.87 16.03
C PRO A 154 6.47 24.42 16.39
N TYR A 155 7.45 23.51 16.39
CA TYR A 155 7.23 22.10 16.71
C TYR A 155 6.71 21.95 18.14
N LYS A 156 5.54 21.34 18.29
CA LYS A 156 4.96 21.03 19.59
C LYS A 156 4.80 19.54 19.78
N LEU A 157 5.08 19.06 20.99
CA LEU A 157 4.99 17.66 21.37
C LEU A 157 3.92 17.47 22.43
N VAL A 158 3.35 16.27 22.44
CA VAL A 158 2.42 15.87 23.50
C VAL A 158 3.24 15.55 24.75
N PRO A 159 2.93 16.17 25.91
CA PRO A 159 3.56 15.81 27.18
C PRO A 159 3.18 14.39 27.58
N LEU A 160 4.19 13.59 27.95
CA LEU A 160 4.03 12.20 28.37
C LEU A 160 4.66 12.02 29.76
N PRO A 161 4.04 11.24 30.68
CA PRO A 161 2.85 10.40 30.51
C PRO A 161 1.53 11.20 30.52
N ARG A 162 0.56 10.78 29.69
CA ARG A 162 -0.73 11.47 29.53
C ARG A 162 -1.77 11.01 30.55
N GLN A 163 -2.55 11.95 31.09
CA GLN A 163 -3.75 11.70 31.89
C GLN A 163 -4.97 12.44 31.31
N PRO A 164 -6.02 11.74 30.80
CA PRO A 164 -6.22 10.30 30.85
C PRO A 164 -5.42 9.51 29.80
N SER A 165 -4.96 8.32 30.18
CA SER A 165 -4.28 7.37 29.27
C SER A 165 -5.29 6.57 28.42
N VAL A 166 -4.82 5.93 27.35
CA VAL A 166 -5.66 5.04 26.52
C VAL A 166 -6.34 3.95 27.37
N ASN A 167 -5.62 3.35 28.32
CA ASN A 167 -6.17 2.35 29.23
C ASN A 167 -7.33 2.93 30.06
N HIS A 168 -7.17 4.14 30.60
CA HIS A 168 -8.23 4.82 31.34
C HIS A 168 -9.44 5.14 30.45
N ILE A 169 -9.22 5.61 29.23
CA ILE A 169 -10.29 5.91 28.25
C ILE A 169 -11.11 4.66 27.93
N ILE A 170 -10.44 3.53 27.70
CA ILE A 170 -11.09 2.25 27.40
C ILE A 170 -11.89 1.77 28.62
N LYS A 171 -11.33 1.83 29.84
CA LYS A 171 -12.04 1.46 31.08
C LYS A 171 -13.28 2.33 31.31
N SER A 172 -13.15 3.65 31.16
CA SER A 172 -14.29 4.59 31.27
C SER A 172 -15.39 4.28 30.25
N TYR A 173 -15.02 3.87 29.03
CA TYR A 173 -15.98 3.44 28.02
C TYR A 173 -16.70 2.14 28.43
N LEU A 174 -15.95 1.14 28.92
CA LEU A 174 -16.52 -0.13 29.37
C LEU A 174 -17.48 0.08 30.56
N GLU A 175 -17.12 0.92 31.52
CA GLU A 175 -17.97 1.31 32.64
C GLU A 175 -19.24 2.03 32.16
N ALA A 176 -19.11 2.99 31.24
CA ALA A 176 -20.26 3.67 30.65
C ALA A 176 -21.20 2.74 29.87
N LYS A 177 -20.68 1.63 29.32
CA LYS A 177 -21.48 0.59 28.66
C LYS A 177 -22.16 -0.33 29.67
N LYS A 178 -21.45 -0.76 30.72
CA LYS A 178 -22.01 -1.54 31.83
C LYS A 178 -23.14 -0.78 32.54
N ALA A 179 -22.96 0.52 32.81
CA ALA A 179 -23.94 1.35 33.49
C ALA A 179 -25.25 1.57 32.72
N LYS A 180 -25.24 1.38 31.39
CA LYS A 180 -26.45 1.47 30.55
C LYS A 180 -27.27 0.17 30.55
N VAL A 181 -26.68 -0.94 30.96
CA VAL A 181 -27.34 -2.24 31.10
C VAL A 181 -27.92 -2.32 32.51
N LYS A 182 -29.12 -1.76 32.70
CA LYS A 182 -29.93 -1.94 33.91
C LYS A 182 -30.94 -3.05 33.64
N GLY A 183 -30.50 -4.30 33.72
CA GLY A 183 -31.32 -5.51 33.55
C GLY A 183 -30.67 -6.71 34.24
N ASP A 184 -31.49 -7.65 34.72
CA ASP A 184 -31.09 -8.81 35.54
C ASP A 184 -29.96 -9.66 34.90
N PRO A 185 -29.06 -10.28 35.69
CA PRO A 185 -27.86 -10.95 35.17
C PRO A 185 -28.06 -12.22 34.33
N ALA A 186 -29.29 -12.70 34.15
CA ALA A 186 -29.56 -14.11 33.91
C ALA A 186 -30.14 -14.48 32.53
N GLU A 187 -30.38 -13.54 31.62
CA GLU A 187 -30.90 -13.85 30.27
C GLU A 187 -29.89 -13.53 29.15
N ASP A 188 -28.90 -14.41 29.01
CA ASP A 188 -28.22 -14.97 27.83
C ASP A 188 -27.98 -14.22 26.50
N LYS A 189 -28.21 -12.90 26.37
CA LYS A 189 -27.79 -12.14 25.16
C LYS A 189 -27.03 -10.85 25.48
N GLU A 190 -27.37 -10.18 26.58
CA GLU A 190 -26.80 -8.87 26.91
C GLU A 190 -25.41 -8.99 27.56
N TYR A 191 -25.19 -10.00 28.41
CA TYR A 191 -23.87 -10.32 28.98
C TYR A 191 -22.87 -10.77 27.92
N GLN A 192 -23.30 -11.59 26.96
CA GLN A 192 -22.48 -12.00 25.82
C GLN A 192 -22.11 -10.78 24.96
N CYS A 193 -23.00 -9.80 24.83
CA CYS A 193 -22.68 -8.55 24.13
C CYS A 193 -21.63 -7.70 24.88
N ILE A 194 -21.66 -7.64 26.21
CA ILE A 194 -20.65 -6.93 27.01
C ILE A 194 -19.29 -7.63 26.89
N GLN A 195 -19.24 -8.96 27.03
CA GLN A 195 -18.00 -9.73 26.87
C GLN A 195 -17.39 -9.57 25.47
N ASN A 196 -18.23 -9.53 24.42
CA ASN A 196 -17.78 -9.24 23.07
C ASN A 196 -17.20 -7.82 22.94
N ILE A 197 -17.77 -6.83 23.64
CA ILE A 197 -17.24 -5.46 23.65
C ILE A 197 -15.90 -5.42 24.39
N GLU A 198 -15.78 -6.07 25.54
CA GLU A 198 -14.53 -6.18 26.31
C GLU A 198 -13.42 -6.80 25.45
N GLY A 199 -13.68 -7.93 24.79
CA GLY A 199 -12.70 -8.57 23.90
C GLY A 199 -12.27 -7.69 22.72
N ILE A 200 -13.19 -6.90 22.12
CA ILE A 200 -12.83 -5.95 21.05
C ILE A 200 -11.95 -4.83 21.61
N MET A 201 -12.28 -4.30 22.80
CA MET A 201 -11.51 -3.21 23.41
C MET A 201 -10.10 -3.65 23.85
N GLU A 202 -9.96 -4.85 24.41
CA GLU A 202 -8.65 -5.47 24.70
C GLU A 202 -7.85 -5.69 23.40
N GLY A 203 -8.53 -6.09 22.33
CA GLY A 203 -7.95 -6.19 20.99
C GLY A 203 -7.37 -4.85 20.53
N ILE A 204 -8.12 -3.75 20.66
CA ILE A 204 -7.66 -2.40 20.29
C ILE A 204 -6.47 -1.99 21.15
N GLN A 205 -6.47 -2.26 22.45
CA GLN A 205 -5.36 -1.94 23.35
C GLN A 205 -4.08 -2.69 22.95
N SER A 206 -4.18 -4.00 22.76
CA SER A 206 -3.06 -4.83 22.29
C SER A 206 -2.53 -4.37 20.93
N TYR A 207 -3.45 -3.95 20.05
CA TYR A 207 -3.11 -3.46 18.73
C TYR A 207 -2.42 -2.10 18.77
N PHE A 208 -2.88 -1.20 19.65
CA PHE A 208 -2.24 0.08 19.90
C PHE A 208 -0.81 -0.10 20.40
N ASP A 209 -0.60 -0.96 21.41
CA ASP A 209 0.73 -1.24 21.97
C ASP A 209 1.71 -1.79 20.92
N ARG A 210 1.22 -2.61 19.99
CA ARG A 210 2.05 -3.18 18.92
C ARG A 210 2.31 -2.23 17.75
N SER A 211 1.38 -1.31 17.49
CA SER A 211 1.40 -0.44 16.31
C SER A 211 2.01 0.93 16.57
N LEU A 212 2.00 1.41 17.82
CA LEU A 212 2.42 2.76 18.16
C LEU A 212 3.81 3.11 17.63
N GLY A 213 4.82 2.34 18.01
CA GLY A 213 6.20 2.58 17.59
C GLY A 213 6.49 2.32 16.11
N SER A 214 5.53 1.75 15.37
CA SER A 214 5.72 1.37 13.96
C SER A 214 5.00 2.29 12.97
N ILE A 215 3.78 2.75 13.27
CA ILE A 215 2.90 3.42 12.28
C ILE A 215 2.10 4.62 12.80
N LEU A 216 2.18 4.95 14.11
CA LEU A 216 1.32 5.99 14.71
C LEU A 216 2.08 7.26 15.11
N LEU A 217 3.42 7.22 15.15
CA LEU A 217 4.26 8.33 15.58
C LEU A 217 4.80 9.11 14.38
N TYR A 218 4.74 10.44 14.45
CA TYR A 218 5.39 11.31 13.47
C TYR A 218 6.90 11.36 13.71
N ARG A 219 7.66 11.87 12.73
CA ARG A 219 9.13 11.93 12.78
C ARG A 219 9.66 12.61 14.04
N MET A 220 9.05 13.73 14.44
CA MET A 220 9.47 14.52 15.61
C MET A 220 9.20 13.83 16.97
N GLU A 221 8.27 12.87 17.02
CA GLU A 221 7.90 12.15 18.25
C GLU A 221 8.76 10.89 18.49
N ARG A 222 9.55 10.45 17.50
CA ARG A 222 10.32 9.19 17.60
C ARG A 222 11.41 9.23 18.67
N LYS A 223 12.08 10.37 18.82
CA LYS A 223 13.10 10.53 19.85
C LYS A 223 12.48 10.45 21.25
N GLN A 224 11.37 11.17 21.48
CA GLN A 224 10.57 11.09 22.70
C GLN A 224 10.15 9.64 22.99
N TYR A 225 9.72 8.87 21.99
CA TYR A 225 9.39 7.45 22.13
C TYR A 225 10.59 6.60 22.58
N HIS A 226 11.77 6.78 21.96
CA HIS A 226 12.98 6.04 22.36
C HIS A 226 13.44 6.39 23.78
N ASP A 227 13.31 7.66 24.19
CA ASP A 227 13.65 8.11 25.53
C ASP A 227 12.70 7.50 26.59
N ILE A 228 11.41 7.47 26.28
CA ILE A 228 10.39 6.85 27.14
C ILE A 228 10.58 5.35 27.22
N ARG A 229 10.87 4.67 26.10
CA ARG A 229 11.06 3.22 26.08
C ARG A 229 12.31 2.79 26.84
N ARG A 230 13.36 3.62 26.84
CA ARG A 230 14.56 3.42 27.68
C ARG A 230 14.28 3.60 29.17
N LYS A 231 13.39 4.53 29.53
CA LYS A 231 13.03 4.80 30.94
C LYS A 231 12.03 3.77 31.48
N ASN A 232 11.09 3.32 30.66
CA ASN A 232 9.97 2.46 31.03
C ASN A 232 9.87 1.27 30.07
N GLU A 233 10.72 0.24 30.28
CA GLU A 233 10.79 -0.93 29.39
C GLU A 233 9.56 -1.85 29.51
N ASP A 234 9.02 -1.98 30.73
CA ASP A 234 7.96 -2.95 31.06
C ASP A 234 6.53 -2.38 31.06
N VAL A 235 6.37 -1.05 30.92
CA VAL A 235 5.05 -0.41 30.95
C VAL A 235 4.39 -0.49 29.56
N PRO A 236 3.11 -0.90 29.45
CA PRO A 236 2.39 -0.90 28.18
C PRO A 236 2.19 0.54 27.68
N LEU A 237 2.33 0.74 26.38
CA LEU A 237 2.28 2.08 25.77
C LEU A 237 0.88 2.71 25.91
N SER A 238 -0.16 1.89 26.03
CA SER A 238 -1.54 2.26 26.34
C SER A 238 -1.72 2.95 27.70
N GLU A 239 -0.75 2.86 28.61
CA GLU A 239 -0.77 3.60 29.89
C GLU A 239 -0.04 4.93 29.83
N ILE A 240 0.83 5.12 28.84
CA ILE A 240 1.68 6.31 28.70
C ILE A 240 1.04 7.33 27.75
N TYR A 241 0.44 6.85 26.66
CA TYR A 241 -0.07 7.67 25.58
C TYR A 241 -1.57 8.01 25.74
N GLY A 242 -1.98 9.05 25.01
CA GLY A 242 -3.29 9.70 25.13
C GLY A 242 -4.31 9.39 24.04
N MET A 243 -5.37 10.19 24.03
CA MET A 243 -6.43 10.15 23.03
C MET A 243 -5.90 10.48 21.62
N GLU A 244 -4.94 11.40 21.51
CA GLU A 244 -4.40 11.92 20.26
C GLU A 244 -3.85 10.77 19.40
N HIS A 245 -2.95 9.96 19.99
CA HIS A 245 -2.37 8.79 19.37
C HIS A 245 -3.41 7.67 19.14
N LEU A 246 -4.39 7.51 20.04
CA LEU A 246 -5.47 6.54 19.87
C LEU A 246 -6.33 6.85 18.64
N VAL A 247 -6.64 8.12 18.38
CA VAL A 247 -7.43 8.53 17.21
C VAL A 247 -6.65 8.28 15.92
N ARG A 248 -5.31 8.44 15.92
CA ARG A 248 -4.44 8.07 14.78
C ARG A 248 -4.56 6.58 14.44
N LEU A 249 -4.72 5.70 15.44
CA LEU A 249 -4.94 4.28 15.20
C LEU A 249 -6.21 4.03 14.37
N PHE A 250 -7.31 4.71 14.65
CA PHE A 250 -8.57 4.53 13.91
C PHE A 250 -8.50 4.97 12.44
N VAL A 251 -7.52 5.80 12.05
CA VAL A 251 -7.26 6.12 10.63
C VAL A 251 -6.56 4.95 9.92
N ARG A 252 -5.69 4.24 10.62
CA ARG A 252 -4.92 3.11 10.07
C ARG A 252 -5.63 1.76 10.23
N LEU A 253 -6.53 1.65 11.20
CA LEU A 253 -7.23 0.41 11.57
C LEU A 253 -8.01 -0.23 10.41
N PRO A 254 -8.77 0.51 9.57
CA PRO A 254 -9.42 -0.05 8.37
C PRO A 254 -8.50 -0.83 7.43
N LEU A 255 -7.29 -0.30 7.20
CA LEU A 255 -6.30 -0.89 6.28
C LEU A 255 -5.72 -2.16 6.87
N LEU A 256 -5.58 -2.18 8.19
CA LEU A 256 -5.00 -3.27 8.94
C LEU A 256 -5.99 -4.41 9.18
N LEU A 257 -7.25 -4.09 9.48
CA LEU A 257 -8.33 -5.07 9.58
C LEU A 257 -8.64 -5.70 8.22
N GLY A 258 -8.45 -4.98 7.11
CA GLY A 258 -8.53 -5.57 5.76
C GLY A 258 -7.45 -6.65 5.52
N SER A 259 -6.32 -6.60 6.21
CA SER A 259 -5.28 -7.65 6.12
C SER A 259 -5.52 -8.85 7.04
N ALA A 260 -6.33 -8.66 8.08
CA ALA A 260 -6.76 -9.73 8.96
C ALA A 260 -7.94 -10.42 8.28
N GLN A 261 -7.78 -11.69 7.90
CA GLN A 261 -8.81 -12.50 7.23
C GLN A 261 -10.01 -12.77 8.17
N ILE A 262 -10.76 -11.74 8.52
CA ILE A 262 -11.90 -11.79 9.44
C ILE A 262 -13.11 -12.33 8.67
N PRO A 263 -13.87 -13.29 9.22
CA PRO A 263 -15.10 -13.78 8.59
C PRO A 263 -16.13 -12.65 8.41
N ASP A 264 -16.77 -12.57 7.24
CA ASP A 264 -17.75 -11.53 6.90
C ASP A 264 -18.89 -11.38 7.92
N ARG A 265 -19.25 -12.45 8.62
CA ARG A 265 -20.28 -12.47 9.67
C ARG A 265 -19.94 -11.55 10.86
N ASP A 266 -18.66 -11.43 11.19
CA ASP A 266 -18.21 -10.76 12.42
C ASP A 266 -17.76 -9.30 12.15
N ILE A 267 -17.55 -8.95 10.87
CA ILE A 267 -17.16 -7.61 10.41
C ILE A 267 -18.20 -6.55 10.78
N GLY A 268 -19.49 -6.80 10.52
CA GLY A 268 -20.57 -5.84 10.78
C GLY A 268 -20.72 -5.47 12.28
N PRO A 269 -20.77 -6.45 13.20
CA PRO A 269 -20.76 -6.20 14.64
C PRO A 269 -19.54 -5.40 15.09
N ILE A 270 -18.34 -5.77 14.64
CA ILE A 270 -17.09 -5.06 14.99
C ILE A 270 -17.17 -3.60 14.52
N GLN A 271 -17.54 -3.35 13.26
CA GLN A 271 -17.66 -2.01 12.70
C GLN A 271 -18.66 -1.15 13.49
N THR A 272 -19.79 -1.74 13.89
CA THR A 272 -20.81 -1.05 14.69
C THR A 272 -20.26 -0.64 16.06
N ARG A 273 -19.53 -1.54 16.74
CA ARG A 273 -18.93 -1.26 18.05
C ARG A 273 -17.79 -0.24 17.97
N LEU A 274 -16.95 -0.31 16.94
CA LEU A 274 -15.90 0.68 16.69
C LEU A 274 -16.49 2.08 16.41
N THR A 275 -17.58 2.14 15.64
CA THR A 275 -18.27 3.40 15.36
C THR A 275 -18.91 4.00 16.63
N ASP A 276 -19.48 3.17 17.49
CA ASP A 276 -20.04 3.58 18.78
C ASP A 276 -18.95 4.07 19.74
N PHE A 277 -17.79 3.43 19.77
CA PHE A 277 -16.62 3.92 20.50
C PHE A 277 -16.13 5.27 19.96
N LEU A 278 -16.04 5.46 18.65
CA LEU A 278 -15.68 6.76 18.05
C LEU A 278 -16.70 7.87 18.40
N LYS A 279 -18.00 7.55 18.47
CA LYS A 279 -19.02 8.50 18.93
C LYS A 279 -18.86 8.85 20.41
N TYR A 280 -18.42 7.90 21.24
CA TYR A 280 -18.09 8.17 22.64
C TYR A 280 -16.88 9.09 22.76
N LEU A 281 -15.80 8.82 22.01
CA LEU A 281 -14.63 9.71 21.93
C LEU A 281 -15.01 11.12 21.45
N GLN A 282 -15.91 11.25 20.47
CA GLN A 282 -16.41 12.54 20.01
C GLN A 282 -17.16 13.31 21.12
N LYS A 283 -17.92 12.64 21.98
CA LYS A 283 -18.63 13.29 23.09
C LYS A 283 -17.66 13.71 24.19
N ALA A 284 -16.62 12.92 24.42
CA ALA A 284 -15.60 13.19 25.42
C ALA A 284 -14.44 14.06 24.91
N SER A 285 -14.41 14.40 23.61
CA SER A 285 -13.28 15.11 22.99
C SER A 285 -13.06 16.50 23.58
N SER A 286 -14.11 17.17 24.06
CA SER A 286 -13.96 18.48 24.71
C SER A 286 -13.27 18.41 26.08
N SER A 287 -13.31 17.26 26.76
CA SER A 287 -12.74 17.09 28.11
C SER A 287 -11.38 16.37 28.11
N TRP A 288 -11.10 15.57 27.09
CA TRP A 288 -9.93 14.69 27.07
C TRP A 288 -8.86 15.09 26.04
N VAL A 289 -9.18 15.99 25.10
CA VAL A 289 -8.19 16.57 24.18
C VAL A 289 -7.34 17.59 24.93
N LEU A 290 -6.02 17.46 24.79
CA LEU A 290 -5.08 18.40 25.35
C LEU A 290 -5.22 19.80 24.68
N THR A 291 -5.31 20.85 25.49
CA THR A 291 -5.40 22.23 24.98
C THR A 291 -4.02 22.84 24.71
N ASP A 292 -2.97 22.39 25.42
CA ASP A 292 -1.62 22.97 25.33
C ASP A 292 -0.55 21.89 25.07
N TYR A 293 0.03 21.91 23.87
CA TYR A 293 1.20 21.11 23.52
C TYR A 293 2.48 21.81 23.99
N GLU A 294 3.47 21.06 24.45
CA GLU A 294 4.76 21.62 24.89
C GLU A 294 5.61 21.99 23.67
N LEU A 295 6.21 23.18 23.68
CA LEU A 295 7.18 23.59 22.66
C LEU A 295 8.41 22.69 22.76
N ALA A 296 8.83 22.10 21.64
CA ALA A 296 10.05 21.34 21.59
C ALA A 296 11.26 22.27 21.77
N ASP A 297 12.16 21.92 22.70
CA ASP A 297 13.43 22.63 22.90
C ASP A 297 14.29 22.56 21.63
N ASP A 298 15.06 23.62 21.33
CA ASP A 298 15.89 23.71 20.12
C ASP A 298 16.91 22.56 20.06
N LYS A 299 17.45 22.18 21.23
CA LYS A 299 18.33 21.02 21.41
C LYS A 299 17.64 19.69 21.08
N TYR A 300 16.33 19.60 21.33
CA TYR A 300 15.56 18.40 21.00
C TYR A 300 15.38 18.28 19.48
N ILE A 301 15.07 19.39 18.81
CA ILE A 301 14.87 19.48 17.36
C ILE A 301 16.15 19.11 16.62
N GLU A 302 17.30 19.68 17.02
CA GLU A 302 18.61 19.34 16.41
C GLU A 302 18.94 17.85 16.52
N GLN A 303 18.72 17.24 17.68
CA GLN A 303 18.99 15.82 17.90
C GLN A 303 18.01 14.89 17.15
N ALA A 304 16.74 15.29 17.02
CA ALA A 304 15.75 14.54 16.24
C ALA A 304 16.09 14.58 14.74
N LEU A 305 16.63 15.71 14.25
CA LEU A 305 17.12 15.84 12.87
C LEU A 305 18.43 15.04 12.65
N GLN A 306 19.36 15.04 13.61
CA GLN A 306 20.64 14.30 13.52
C GLN A 306 20.51 12.77 13.58
N GLN A 307 19.53 12.23 14.31
CA GLN A 307 19.29 10.77 14.34
C GLN A 307 18.94 10.19 12.96
N SER A 308 18.50 11.03 12.01
CA SER A 308 18.22 10.62 10.63
C SER A 308 19.48 10.48 9.75
N THR A 309 20.52 11.27 10.02
CA THR A 309 21.77 11.26 9.22
C THR A 309 22.74 10.17 9.66
N ALA A 310 22.59 9.62 10.88
CA ALA A 310 23.46 8.56 11.39
C ALA A 310 23.19 7.17 10.77
N SER A 311 22.04 6.95 10.12
CA SER A 311 21.73 5.69 9.41
C SER A 311 22.26 5.64 7.97
N SER A 312 22.95 6.67 7.49
CA SER A 312 23.73 6.66 6.25
C SER A 312 25.19 7.04 6.56
N THR A 313 26.10 6.10 6.28
CA THR A 313 27.53 6.19 6.63
C THR A 313 28.27 7.39 6.04
N SER A 314 29.10 8.02 6.90
CA SER A 314 30.44 8.56 6.64
C SER A 314 30.66 9.60 5.53
N SER A 315 30.77 10.88 5.92
CA SER A 315 31.97 11.76 5.77
C SER A 315 31.56 13.24 5.88
N PRO A 316 32.30 14.10 6.59
CA PRO A 316 31.92 15.51 6.75
C PRO A 316 32.48 16.35 5.59
N VAL A 317 31.63 17.17 4.98
CA VAL A 317 32.08 18.31 4.18
C VAL A 317 31.71 19.58 4.93
N THR A 318 32.75 20.28 5.34
CA THR A 318 32.76 21.58 6.01
C THR A 318 32.36 22.66 5.02
N THR A 319 31.31 23.44 5.31
CA THR A 319 31.20 24.83 4.82
C THR A 319 30.50 25.70 5.85
N SER A 320 31.32 26.51 6.52
CA SER A 320 30.97 27.70 7.28
C SER A 320 30.46 28.81 6.36
N THR A 321 29.34 29.47 6.67
CA THR A 321 29.09 30.88 6.28
C THR A 321 28.05 31.52 7.19
N THR A 322 28.58 32.27 8.17
CA THR A 322 28.12 33.55 8.75
C THR A 322 26.63 33.87 8.86
N ALA A 323 26.23 34.05 10.12
CA ALA A 323 25.06 34.78 10.56
C ALA A 323 25.11 36.27 10.20
N SER A 324 23.96 36.84 9.85
CA SER A 324 23.66 38.26 10.05
C SER A 324 22.16 38.44 10.23
N SER A 325 21.75 38.81 11.43
CA SER A 325 20.41 39.31 11.76
C SER A 325 20.14 40.62 10.99
N PRO A 326 18.86 41.01 10.87
CA PRO A 326 18.54 42.38 11.28
C PRO A 326 17.29 42.48 12.16
N SER A 327 17.34 43.58 12.92
CA SER A 327 16.48 44.09 13.97
C SER A 327 15.07 44.52 13.52
N LEU A 328 14.17 44.59 14.52
CA LEU A 328 13.02 45.51 14.62
C LEU A 328 13.41 46.92 14.12
N ILE A 329 12.55 47.78 13.55
CA ILE A 329 11.25 48.31 13.98
C ILE A 329 10.64 48.99 12.73
N ASP A 330 9.34 48.87 12.43
CA ASP A 330 8.42 50.02 12.31
C ASP A 330 6.96 49.59 12.12
N ALA A 331 6.10 50.16 12.95
CA ALA A 331 4.68 49.90 12.99
C ALA A 331 3.95 51.09 12.36
N THR A 332 3.42 50.89 11.16
CA THR A 332 2.45 51.83 10.57
C THR A 332 1.19 51.10 10.19
N ASP A 333 0.21 51.26 11.08
CA ASP A 333 -1.23 51.35 10.88
C ASP A 333 -1.74 51.10 9.44
N ALA A 334 -2.06 49.83 9.15
CA ALA A 334 -2.90 49.45 8.02
C ALA A 334 -4.11 48.72 8.57
N LYS A 335 -5.27 49.40 8.58
CA LYS A 335 -6.58 48.84 8.92
C LYS A 335 -6.73 47.42 8.36
N MET A 336 -6.62 46.42 9.24
CA MET A 336 -6.84 45.02 8.90
C MET A 336 -8.26 44.86 8.37
N LYS A 337 -8.39 44.61 7.06
CA LYS A 337 -9.63 44.07 6.52
C LYS A 337 -9.87 42.73 7.22
N PRO A 338 -11.09 42.45 7.72
CA PRO A 338 -11.35 41.23 8.47
C PRO A 338 -10.97 39.97 7.68
N TRP A 339 -10.27 39.04 8.31
CA TRP A 339 -9.82 37.77 7.69
C TRP A 339 -10.97 36.95 7.06
N TRP A 340 -12.20 37.14 7.52
CA TRP A 340 -13.39 36.49 6.96
C TRP A 340 -13.78 37.04 5.59
N LEU A 341 -13.46 38.29 5.23
CA LEU A 341 -13.61 38.82 3.87
C LEU A 341 -12.60 38.19 2.91
N GLN A 342 -11.38 37.88 3.38
CA GLN A 342 -10.41 37.06 2.65
C GLN A 342 -10.89 35.60 2.53
N MET A 343 -11.55 35.07 3.57
CA MET A 343 -12.17 33.75 3.52
C MET A 343 -13.40 33.65 2.59
N LEU A 344 -14.18 34.72 2.48
CA LEU A 344 -15.31 34.79 1.56
C LEU A 344 -14.80 34.89 0.12
N ASN A 345 -13.72 35.65 -0.08
CA ASN A 345 -13.04 35.77 -1.37
C ASN A 345 -12.46 34.44 -1.85
N TRP A 346 -11.70 33.66 -1.07
CA TRP A 346 -11.17 32.39 -1.62
C TRP A 346 -12.27 31.39 -1.97
N ARG A 347 -13.41 31.40 -1.27
CA ARG A 347 -14.57 30.56 -1.61
C ARG A 347 -15.22 31.00 -2.91
N LEU A 348 -15.36 32.31 -3.12
CA LEU A 348 -15.83 32.90 -4.39
C LEU A 348 -14.85 32.62 -5.54
N TRP A 349 -13.54 32.74 -5.29
CA TRP A 349 -12.47 32.40 -6.24
C TRP A 349 -12.41 30.89 -6.54
N ALA A 350 -12.62 30.04 -5.53
CA ALA A 350 -12.67 28.59 -5.72
C ALA A 350 -13.94 28.19 -6.49
N ALA A 351 -15.09 28.79 -6.16
CA ALA A 351 -16.34 28.57 -6.89
C ALA A 351 -16.23 29.07 -8.34
N SER A 352 -15.65 30.25 -8.58
CA SER A 352 -15.45 30.78 -9.93
C SER A 352 -14.43 29.96 -10.71
N ALA A 353 -13.36 29.47 -10.08
CA ALA A 353 -12.41 28.55 -10.69
C ALA A 353 -13.06 27.21 -11.06
N VAL A 354 -13.95 26.67 -10.21
CA VAL A 354 -14.71 25.46 -10.51
C VAL A 354 -15.68 25.71 -11.67
N VAL A 355 -16.43 26.81 -11.66
CA VAL A 355 -17.36 27.18 -12.76
C VAL A 355 -16.60 27.39 -14.08
N MET A 356 -15.43 28.03 -14.03
CA MET A 356 -14.58 28.23 -15.21
C MET A 356 -14.02 26.90 -15.72
N TYR A 357 -13.61 26.01 -14.82
CA TYR A 357 -13.12 24.68 -15.18
C TYR A 357 -14.23 23.78 -15.73
N THR A 358 -15.46 23.84 -15.19
CA THR A 358 -16.60 23.10 -15.75
C THR A 358 -17.01 23.65 -17.12
N ALA A 359 -17.06 24.97 -17.29
CA ALA A 359 -17.31 25.61 -18.59
C ALA A 359 -16.24 25.22 -19.63
N PHE A 360 -14.97 25.12 -19.20
CA PHE A 360 -13.87 24.64 -20.03
C PHE A 360 -14.06 23.17 -20.46
N GLN A 361 -14.45 22.29 -19.53
CA GLN A 361 -14.74 20.88 -19.85
C GLN A 361 -15.94 20.71 -20.78
N MET A 362 -16.93 21.61 -20.69
CA MET A 362 -18.13 21.59 -21.52
C MET A 362 -17.93 22.22 -22.91
N HIS A 363 -16.72 22.63 -23.28
CA HIS A 363 -16.44 23.35 -24.53
C HIS A 363 -17.24 24.66 -24.70
N ALA A 364 -17.66 25.28 -23.59
CA ALA A 364 -18.48 26.49 -23.64
C ALA A 364 -17.65 27.79 -23.75
N LEU A 365 -16.31 27.68 -23.77
CA LEU A 365 -15.40 28.83 -23.82
C LEU A 365 -14.84 29.03 -25.25
N PRO A 366 -14.65 30.29 -25.70
CA PRO A 366 -13.93 30.57 -26.93
C PRO A 366 -12.51 30.02 -26.92
N ASP A 367 -12.03 29.51 -28.05
CA ASP A 367 -10.70 28.92 -28.24
C ASP A 367 -9.52 29.67 -27.59
N PRO A 368 -9.37 31.02 -27.73
CA PRO A 368 -8.25 31.73 -27.10
C PRO A 368 -8.33 31.68 -25.58
N VAL A 369 -9.54 31.73 -25.00
CA VAL A 369 -9.76 31.64 -23.56
C VAL A 369 -9.51 30.21 -23.09
N ALA A 370 -9.98 29.22 -23.84
CA ALA A 370 -9.76 27.80 -23.56
C ALA A 370 -8.25 27.45 -23.49
N ARG A 371 -7.42 27.98 -24.39
CA ARG A 371 -5.95 27.79 -24.34
C ARG A 371 -5.32 28.31 -23.05
N VAL A 372 -5.68 29.52 -22.64
CA VAL A 372 -5.16 30.13 -21.41
C VAL A 372 -5.61 29.34 -20.19
N VAL A 373 -6.90 28.99 -20.11
CA VAL A 373 -7.46 28.18 -19.02
C VAL A 373 -6.77 26.81 -18.96
N GLY A 374 -6.58 26.14 -20.09
CA GLY A 374 -5.86 24.86 -20.16
C GLY A 374 -4.45 24.92 -19.54
N ARG A 375 -3.69 25.98 -19.85
CA ARG A 375 -2.34 26.23 -19.29
C ARG A 375 -2.36 26.48 -17.79
N VAL A 376 -3.27 27.33 -17.31
CA VAL A 376 -3.40 27.69 -15.89
C VAL A 376 -3.80 26.46 -15.06
N PHE A 377 -4.75 25.65 -15.55
CA PHE A 377 -5.27 24.50 -14.82
C PHE A 377 -4.44 23.22 -15.02
N PHE A 378 -3.45 23.18 -15.92
CA PHE A 378 -2.65 21.97 -16.17
C PHE A 378 -1.94 21.45 -14.92
N TYR A 379 -1.07 22.26 -14.30
CA TYR A 379 -0.31 21.84 -13.12
C TYR A 379 -1.19 21.60 -11.88
N PRO A 380 -2.18 22.46 -11.55
CA PRO A 380 -3.09 22.21 -10.41
C PRO A 380 -3.90 20.91 -10.53
N THR A 381 -4.28 20.51 -11.76
CA THR A 381 -5.07 19.30 -11.99
C THR A 381 -4.23 18.06 -12.30
N TRP A 382 -2.91 18.22 -12.43
CA TRP A 382 -2.02 17.11 -12.72
C TRP A 382 -1.94 16.06 -11.59
N PRO A 383 -1.87 16.42 -10.28
CA PRO A 383 -1.85 15.41 -9.21
C PRO A 383 -3.06 14.47 -9.26
N PHE A 384 -4.25 15.00 -9.57
CA PHE A 384 -5.45 14.19 -9.76
C PHE A 384 -5.34 13.29 -10.99
N THR A 385 -4.78 13.81 -12.09
CA THR A 385 -4.51 13.02 -13.31
C THR A 385 -3.52 11.89 -13.04
N TYR A 386 -2.44 12.17 -12.29
CA TYR A 386 -1.45 11.18 -11.88
C TYR A 386 -2.07 10.12 -10.99
N MET A 387 -2.81 10.51 -9.94
CA MET A 387 -3.49 9.56 -9.04
C MET A 387 -4.44 8.63 -9.80
N GLN A 388 -5.19 9.17 -10.77
CA GLN A 388 -6.09 8.38 -11.61
C GLN A 388 -5.35 7.43 -12.58
N ARG A 389 -4.10 7.74 -12.95
CA ARG A 389 -3.33 7.02 -13.98
C ARG A 389 -2.07 6.33 -13.44
N ARG A 390 -1.86 6.30 -12.13
CA ARG A 390 -0.62 5.78 -11.50
C ARG A 390 -0.30 4.33 -11.91
N ASN A 391 -1.32 3.49 -12.07
CA ASN A 391 -1.15 2.09 -12.44
C ASN A 391 -0.99 1.89 -13.97
N ASP A 392 -1.47 2.84 -14.78
CA ASP A 392 -1.52 2.76 -16.24
C ASP A 392 -0.95 4.04 -16.87
N TYR A 393 0.25 4.45 -16.46
CA TYR A 393 0.79 5.73 -16.92
C TYR A 393 1.13 5.70 -18.42
N TRP A 394 1.67 4.57 -18.89
CA TRP A 394 1.87 4.22 -20.29
C TRP A 394 1.32 2.82 -20.55
N THR A 395 0.67 2.62 -21.69
CA THR A 395 0.07 1.34 -22.10
C THR A 395 0.58 0.99 -23.50
N LEU A 396 1.03 -0.24 -23.69
CA LEU A 396 1.44 -0.74 -25.01
C LEU A 396 0.18 -1.10 -25.82
N MET A 397 -0.14 -0.27 -26.81
CA MET A 397 -1.31 -0.48 -27.67
C MET A 397 -0.99 -1.40 -28.82
N ASP A 398 0.16 -1.19 -29.44
CA ASP A 398 0.68 -2.02 -30.51
C ASP A 398 2.18 -2.28 -30.31
N SER A 399 2.77 -3.21 -31.06
CA SER A 399 4.19 -3.58 -30.96
C SER A 399 5.16 -2.38 -30.96
N HIS A 400 4.80 -1.30 -31.66
CA HIS A 400 5.61 -0.10 -31.82
C HIS A 400 4.99 1.17 -31.19
N VAL A 401 3.76 1.12 -30.67
CA VAL A 401 3.03 2.31 -30.23
C VAL A 401 2.57 2.18 -28.79
N PHE A 402 3.02 3.12 -27.96
CA PHE A 402 2.55 3.33 -26.60
C PHE A 402 1.63 4.54 -26.53
N ILE A 403 0.67 4.49 -25.62
CA ILE A 403 -0.20 5.63 -25.27
C ILE A 403 -0.07 5.96 -23.78
N GLY A 404 -0.14 7.24 -23.39
CA GLY A 404 -0.14 7.56 -21.97
C GLY A 404 -0.40 9.01 -21.58
N ALA A 405 -0.11 9.31 -20.31
CA ALA A 405 -0.24 10.64 -19.70
C ALA A 405 1.01 11.51 -19.91
N ALA A 406 0.92 12.82 -19.69
CA ALA A 406 2.01 13.76 -19.95
C ALA A 406 3.23 13.50 -19.05
N PRO A 407 4.39 13.08 -19.59
CA PRO A 407 5.58 12.77 -18.81
C PRO A 407 6.15 14.04 -18.16
N MET A 408 6.55 13.94 -16.89
CA MET A 408 7.02 15.08 -16.11
C MET A 408 8.53 15.05 -15.93
N SER A 409 9.17 16.23 -15.99
CA SER A 409 10.62 16.37 -15.89
C SER A 409 11.19 15.98 -14.52
N PHE A 410 10.44 16.19 -13.45
CA PHE A 410 10.85 15.87 -12.08
C PHE A 410 10.64 14.40 -11.70
N MET A 411 10.08 13.59 -12.61
CA MET A 411 9.91 12.15 -12.46
C MET A 411 10.77 11.41 -13.48
N ASP A 412 11.20 10.18 -13.17
CA ASP A 412 11.99 9.33 -14.08
C ASP A 412 11.17 8.74 -15.25
N HIS A 413 10.12 9.45 -15.71
CA HIS A 413 9.24 8.99 -16.79
C HIS A 413 9.97 8.89 -18.13
N VAL A 414 10.85 9.86 -18.44
CA VAL A 414 11.63 9.84 -19.68
C VAL A 414 12.59 8.64 -19.70
N GLU A 415 13.18 8.31 -18.55
CA GLU A 415 14.02 7.11 -18.42
C GLU A 415 13.21 5.84 -18.61
N GLY A 416 12.04 5.77 -17.96
CA GLY A 416 11.13 4.64 -18.08
C GLY A 416 10.69 4.38 -19.53
N LEU A 417 10.48 5.43 -20.33
CA LEU A 417 10.18 5.32 -21.76
C LEU A 417 11.41 4.85 -22.55
N TYR A 418 12.58 5.42 -22.28
CA TYR A 418 13.82 5.07 -22.97
C TYR A 418 14.19 3.59 -22.80
N VAL A 419 14.09 3.06 -21.58
CA VAL A 419 14.33 1.65 -21.24
C VAL A 419 13.36 0.72 -21.98
N ARG A 420 12.14 1.18 -22.27
CA ARG A 420 11.12 0.42 -23.02
C ARG A 420 11.30 0.47 -24.54
N GLY A 421 12.39 1.09 -25.02
CA GLY A 421 12.72 1.21 -26.45
C GLY A 421 12.04 2.38 -27.15
N VAL A 422 11.46 3.34 -26.41
CA VAL A 422 10.87 4.53 -27.01
C VAL A 422 11.99 5.46 -27.48
N ARG A 423 11.91 5.89 -28.74
CA ARG A 423 12.84 6.87 -29.35
C ARG A 423 12.10 8.05 -29.97
N ALA A 424 10.77 7.98 -30.06
CA ALA A 424 9.95 9.06 -30.57
C ALA A 424 8.77 9.35 -29.63
N VAL A 425 8.39 10.61 -29.50
CA VAL A 425 7.27 11.06 -28.67
C VAL A 425 6.37 12.00 -29.48
N VAL A 426 5.07 11.74 -29.49
CA VAL A 426 4.05 12.64 -30.05
C VAL A 426 3.33 13.31 -28.89
N ASN A 427 3.49 14.63 -28.77
CA ASN A 427 2.88 15.45 -27.73
C ASN A 427 1.71 16.25 -28.31
N LEU A 428 0.49 15.98 -27.83
CA LEU A 428 -0.73 16.68 -28.22
C LEU A 428 -1.15 17.83 -27.28
N CYS A 429 -0.35 18.12 -26.24
CA CYS A 429 -0.64 19.19 -25.31
C CYS A 429 -0.28 20.56 -25.92
N ASP A 430 -1.27 21.42 -26.12
CA ASP A 430 -1.02 22.85 -26.28
C ASP A 430 -0.52 23.46 -24.96
N GLU A 431 -1.03 22.94 -23.84
CA GLU A 431 -0.81 23.47 -22.50
C GLU A 431 0.58 23.14 -21.90
N TYR A 432 1.26 22.13 -22.42
CA TYR A 432 2.51 21.62 -21.85
C TYR A 432 3.46 21.15 -22.95
N GLU A 433 4.69 21.67 -22.95
CA GLU A 433 5.66 21.40 -24.00
C GLU A 433 6.37 20.03 -23.86
N GLY A 434 6.38 19.46 -22.66
CA GLY A 434 7.14 18.25 -22.36
C GLY A 434 8.54 18.52 -21.78
N PRO A 435 9.21 17.49 -21.26
CA PRO A 435 10.57 17.57 -20.74
C PRO A 435 11.62 17.59 -21.88
N VAL A 436 11.61 18.63 -22.71
CA VAL A 436 12.44 18.75 -23.95
C VAL A 436 13.93 18.56 -23.68
N LYS A 437 14.46 19.05 -22.54
CA LYS A 437 15.87 18.89 -22.18
C LYS A 437 16.26 17.41 -21.98
N GLN A 438 15.40 16.62 -21.33
CA GLN A 438 15.65 15.20 -21.09
C GLN A 438 15.52 14.39 -22.38
N TYR A 439 14.56 14.75 -23.25
CA TYR A 439 14.44 14.12 -24.58
C TYR A 439 15.68 14.33 -25.42
N LYS A 440 16.21 15.56 -25.47
CA LYS A 440 17.48 15.85 -26.16
C LYS A 440 18.64 15.02 -25.60
N LYS A 441 18.77 14.92 -24.27
CA LYS A 441 19.81 14.11 -23.61
C LYS A 441 19.75 12.63 -24.00
N ARG A 442 18.55 12.10 -24.22
CA ARG A 442 18.32 10.68 -24.55
C ARG A 442 18.12 10.41 -26.04
N SER A 443 18.35 11.42 -26.89
CA SER A 443 18.12 11.33 -28.35
C SER A 443 16.70 10.87 -28.69
N ILE A 444 15.70 11.31 -27.92
CA ILE A 444 14.29 11.06 -28.19
C ILE A 444 13.76 12.21 -29.04
N GLN A 445 13.24 11.90 -30.23
CA GLN A 445 12.64 12.90 -31.11
C GLN A 445 11.20 13.20 -30.67
N GLN A 446 10.87 14.48 -30.48
CA GLN A 446 9.51 14.91 -30.15
C GLN A 446 8.85 15.56 -31.36
N LEU A 447 7.65 15.11 -31.71
CA LEU A 447 6.69 15.81 -32.56
C LEU A 447 5.64 16.48 -31.68
N ARG A 448 5.45 17.79 -31.80
CA ARG A 448 4.44 18.54 -31.04
C ARG A 448 3.34 19.00 -31.98
N LEU A 449 2.11 18.54 -31.72
CA LEU A 449 0.91 18.90 -32.46
C LEU A 449 -0.07 19.52 -31.45
N PRO A 450 0.02 20.84 -31.17
CA PRO A 450 -0.69 21.46 -30.09
C PRO A 450 -2.21 21.43 -30.33
N THR A 451 -2.91 20.57 -29.61
CA THR A 451 -4.37 20.47 -29.62
C THR A 451 -4.92 20.98 -28.29
N ILE A 452 -5.98 21.79 -28.31
CA ILE A 452 -6.61 22.33 -27.10
C ILE A 452 -7.17 21.17 -26.24
N ASP A 453 -7.11 21.27 -24.91
CA ASP A 453 -7.65 20.19 -24.05
C ASP A 453 -9.13 19.96 -24.34
N HIS A 454 -9.55 18.70 -24.24
CA HIS A 454 -10.87 18.18 -24.62
C HIS A 454 -11.25 18.24 -26.12
N THR A 455 -10.55 19.00 -26.97
CA THR A 455 -10.87 19.06 -28.41
C THR A 455 -10.23 17.91 -29.18
N GLU A 456 -10.71 17.69 -30.41
CA GLU A 456 -10.18 16.67 -31.33
C GLU A 456 -8.99 17.24 -32.11
N PRO A 457 -7.97 16.41 -32.43
CA PRO A 457 -6.89 16.81 -33.32
C PRO A 457 -7.44 17.03 -34.74
N THR A 458 -6.85 17.94 -35.51
CA THR A 458 -7.29 18.19 -36.88
C THR A 458 -6.87 17.05 -37.82
N MET A 459 -7.52 16.92 -38.98
CA MET A 459 -7.12 15.94 -40.01
C MET A 459 -5.64 16.05 -40.38
N LYS A 460 -5.12 17.27 -40.50
CA LYS A 460 -3.72 17.53 -40.80
C LYS A 460 -2.80 17.01 -39.69
N ASP A 461 -3.15 17.24 -38.43
CA ASP A 461 -2.37 16.76 -37.28
C ASP A 461 -2.38 15.23 -37.21
N ILE A 462 -3.52 14.60 -37.52
CA ILE A 462 -3.62 13.14 -37.59
C ILE A 462 -2.67 12.60 -38.66
N GLU A 463 -2.70 13.17 -39.86
CA GLU A 463 -1.84 12.74 -40.97
C GLU A 463 -0.35 12.88 -40.63
N GLU A 464 0.05 14.03 -40.08
CA GLU A 464 1.43 14.29 -39.66
C GLU A 464 1.87 13.32 -38.55
N ALA A 465 0.99 13.03 -37.58
CA ALA A 465 1.25 12.03 -36.55
C ALA A 465 1.39 10.61 -37.13
N MET A 466 0.55 10.23 -38.09
CA MET A 466 0.61 8.92 -38.74
C MET A 466 1.91 8.73 -39.52
N GLU A 467 2.33 9.73 -40.29
CA GLU A 467 3.62 9.70 -40.99
C GLU A 467 4.80 9.60 -40.02
N PHE A 468 4.72 10.31 -38.90
CA PHE A 468 5.75 10.27 -37.87
C PHE A 468 5.86 8.91 -37.18
N ILE A 469 4.72 8.28 -36.87
CA ILE A 469 4.69 6.94 -36.29
C ILE A 469 5.21 5.92 -37.30
N GLU A 470 4.79 6.00 -38.56
CA GLU A 470 5.20 5.07 -39.62
C GLU A 470 6.72 5.12 -39.86
N ARG A 471 7.30 6.32 -39.91
CA ARG A 471 8.75 6.51 -40.09
C ARG A 471 9.56 5.81 -39.00
N HIS A 472 9.13 5.94 -37.74
CA HIS A 472 9.82 5.31 -36.61
C HIS A 472 9.57 3.80 -36.53
N ARG A 473 8.39 3.33 -36.95
CA ARG A 473 8.12 1.90 -37.11
C ARG A 473 9.09 1.25 -38.09
N GLN A 474 9.34 1.89 -39.24
CA GLN A 474 10.29 1.39 -40.25
C GLN A 474 11.73 1.34 -39.73
N GLN A 475 12.08 2.23 -38.80
CA GLN A 475 13.39 2.25 -38.12
C GLN A 475 13.47 1.26 -36.93
N GLY A 476 12.42 0.48 -36.66
CA GLY A 476 12.34 -0.44 -35.51
C GLY A 476 12.25 0.27 -34.15
N SER A 477 11.97 1.57 -34.14
CA SER A 477 11.85 2.39 -32.94
C SER A 477 10.42 2.46 -32.46
N ARG A 478 10.22 2.53 -31.14
CA ARG A 478 8.89 2.68 -30.55
C ARG A 478 8.53 4.15 -30.36
N VAL A 479 7.25 4.44 -30.54
CA VAL A 479 6.68 5.79 -30.44
C VAL A 479 5.73 5.87 -29.25
N TYR A 480 5.84 6.93 -28.46
CA TYR A 480 4.96 7.23 -27.34
C TYR A 480 4.05 8.40 -27.66
N VAL A 481 2.73 8.20 -27.65
CA VAL A 481 1.74 9.23 -27.93
C VAL A 481 1.06 9.63 -26.62
N HIS A 482 1.11 10.91 -26.28
CA HIS A 482 0.49 11.40 -25.05
C HIS A 482 -0.28 12.71 -25.24
N CYS A 483 -1.24 12.91 -24.34
CA CYS A 483 -1.83 14.20 -24.06
C CYS A 483 -1.70 14.44 -22.54
N LYS A 484 -2.66 15.10 -21.89
CA LYS A 484 -2.65 15.26 -20.44
C LYS A 484 -2.81 13.94 -19.69
N SER A 485 -3.89 13.19 -19.96
CA SER A 485 -4.25 11.95 -19.24
C SER A 485 -4.21 10.67 -20.10
N GLY A 486 -3.98 10.81 -21.41
CA GLY A 486 -3.98 9.69 -22.34
C GLY A 486 -5.37 9.12 -22.64
N ASN A 487 -6.42 9.95 -22.62
CA ASN A 487 -7.84 9.51 -22.70
C ASN A 487 -8.58 9.92 -23.97
N GLY A 488 -8.31 11.13 -24.49
CA GLY A 488 -9.05 11.76 -25.59
C GLY A 488 -8.15 12.00 -26.80
N ARG A 489 -7.55 13.19 -26.89
CA ARG A 489 -6.62 13.62 -27.97
C ARG A 489 -5.64 12.53 -28.42
N SER A 490 -4.80 12.03 -27.52
CA SER A 490 -3.79 11.01 -27.87
C SER A 490 -4.42 9.66 -28.19
N ALA A 491 -5.59 9.37 -27.62
CA ALA A 491 -6.34 8.16 -27.96
C ALA A 491 -6.88 8.24 -29.38
N ALA A 492 -7.32 9.41 -29.85
CA ALA A 492 -7.75 9.62 -31.24
C ALA A 492 -6.62 9.31 -32.25
N ILE A 493 -5.39 9.77 -31.99
CA ILE A 493 -4.23 9.44 -32.85
C ILE A 493 -3.98 7.94 -32.87
N VAL A 494 -3.91 7.31 -31.70
CA VAL A 494 -3.65 5.86 -31.62
C VAL A 494 -4.79 5.06 -32.23
N PHE A 495 -6.02 5.56 -32.14
CA PHE A 495 -7.19 4.97 -32.80
C PHE A 495 -7.00 4.97 -34.32
N CYS A 496 -6.70 6.13 -34.92
CA CYS A 496 -6.38 6.24 -36.35
C CYS A 496 -5.21 5.34 -36.77
N TRP A 497 -4.19 5.20 -35.91
CA TRP A 497 -3.08 4.26 -36.14
C TRP A 497 -3.56 2.81 -36.22
N LEU A 498 -4.44 2.38 -35.31
CA LEU A 498 -4.98 1.02 -35.31
C LEU A 498 -5.83 0.73 -36.56
N LEU A 499 -6.64 1.71 -37.00
CA LEU A 499 -7.40 1.60 -38.25
C LEU A 499 -6.45 1.37 -39.44
N LYS A 500 -5.36 2.14 -39.53
CA LYS A 500 -4.39 2.02 -40.62
C LYS A 500 -3.55 0.75 -40.55
N ALA A 501 -2.96 0.45 -39.39
CA ALA A 501 -1.96 -0.60 -39.23
C ALA A 501 -2.57 -2.00 -39.10
N ARG A 502 -3.78 -2.11 -38.52
CA ARG A 502 -4.46 -3.40 -38.30
C ARG A 502 -5.71 -3.59 -39.15
N GLN A 503 -6.09 -2.60 -39.97
CA GLN A 503 -7.30 -2.63 -40.82
C GLN A 503 -8.57 -2.95 -40.02
N MET A 504 -8.62 -2.49 -38.78
CA MET A 504 -9.77 -2.68 -37.89
C MET A 504 -10.90 -1.74 -38.28
N THR A 505 -12.14 -2.15 -38.02
CA THR A 505 -13.28 -1.22 -38.07
C THR A 505 -13.24 -0.26 -36.88
N PRO A 506 -13.91 0.92 -36.96
CA PRO A 506 -13.99 1.85 -35.83
C PRO A 506 -14.54 1.21 -34.55
N LEU A 507 -15.51 0.30 -34.65
CA LEU A 507 -16.08 -0.35 -33.48
C LEU A 507 -15.08 -1.33 -32.83
N GLU A 508 -14.37 -2.12 -33.63
CA GLU A 508 -13.34 -3.03 -33.14
C GLU A 508 -12.17 -2.28 -32.49
N ALA A 509 -11.72 -1.19 -33.12
CA ALA A 509 -10.67 -0.35 -32.57
C ALA A 509 -11.07 0.25 -31.21
N GLN A 510 -12.34 0.68 -31.06
CA GLN A 510 -12.87 1.17 -29.78
C GLN A 510 -12.83 0.09 -28.69
N LEU A 511 -13.31 -1.12 -29.01
CA LEU A 511 -13.31 -2.24 -28.06
C LEU A 511 -11.90 -2.61 -27.65
N TYR A 512 -10.99 -2.74 -28.63
CA TYR A 512 -9.58 -3.06 -28.42
C TYR A 512 -8.87 -2.06 -27.50
N MET A 513 -9.06 -0.75 -27.75
CA MET A 513 -8.47 0.28 -26.89
C MET A 513 -9.10 0.29 -25.50
N SER A 514 -10.41 0.08 -25.39
CA SER A 514 -11.16 0.10 -24.12
C SER A 514 -10.80 -1.08 -23.21
N GLU A 515 -10.46 -2.23 -23.79
CA GLU A 515 -9.97 -3.41 -23.06
C GLU A 515 -8.60 -3.13 -22.41
N LYS A 516 -7.71 -2.44 -23.14
CA LYS A 516 -6.34 -2.18 -22.68
C LYS A 516 -6.21 -0.96 -21.76
N ARG A 517 -7.05 0.05 -21.95
CA ARG A 517 -6.96 1.32 -21.21
C ARG A 517 -8.32 2.00 -21.14
N LYS A 518 -8.59 2.68 -20.02
CA LYS A 518 -9.73 3.60 -19.93
C LYS A 518 -9.53 4.79 -20.90
N VAL A 519 -10.19 4.73 -22.05
CA VAL A 519 -10.25 5.76 -23.10
C VAL A 519 -11.66 6.34 -23.21
N ARG A 520 -11.83 7.45 -23.94
CA ARG A 520 -13.16 8.02 -24.24
C ARG A 520 -13.99 6.98 -24.99
N LYS A 521 -15.24 6.74 -24.54
CA LYS A 521 -16.11 5.70 -25.11
C LYS A 521 -16.66 6.05 -26.50
N THR A 522 -16.64 7.33 -26.86
CA THR A 522 -17.22 7.87 -28.09
C THR A 522 -16.15 8.22 -29.14
N LEU A 523 -14.95 7.62 -29.10
CA LEU A 523 -13.90 7.93 -30.09
C LEU A 523 -14.34 7.53 -31.50
N TYR A 524 -14.98 6.37 -31.65
CA TYR A 524 -15.50 5.92 -32.94
C TYR A 524 -16.57 6.83 -33.58
N GLN A 525 -17.16 7.76 -32.81
CA GLN A 525 -18.18 8.70 -33.29
C GLN A 525 -17.58 10.06 -33.69
N GLN A 526 -16.27 10.25 -33.51
CA GLN A 526 -15.63 11.52 -33.77
C GLN A 526 -15.60 11.79 -35.27
N PRO A 527 -16.09 12.96 -35.74
CA PRO A 527 -16.22 13.24 -37.17
C PRO A 527 -14.88 13.20 -37.89
N THR A 528 -13.80 13.63 -37.23
CA THR A 528 -12.45 13.60 -37.80
C THR A 528 -11.92 12.18 -37.97
N ILE A 529 -12.22 11.29 -37.02
CA ILE A 529 -11.81 9.87 -37.11
C ILE A 529 -12.57 9.15 -38.22
N LEU A 530 -13.88 9.40 -38.34
CA LEU A 530 -14.70 8.85 -39.41
C LEU A 530 -14.23 9.33 -40.79
N ALA A 531 -13.99 10.63 -40.95
CA ALA A 531 -13.45 11.20 -42.18
C ALA A 531 -12.08 10.58 -42.56
N TYR A 532 -11.23 10.31 -41.57
CA TYR A 532 -9.96 9.62 -41.79
C TYR A 532 -10.16 8.15 -42.21
N TYR A 533 -11.09 7.44 -41.59
CA TYR A 533 -11.43 6.06 -41.95
C TYR A 533 -11.97 5.96 -43.38
N ASP A 534 -12.88 6.85 -43.77
CA ASP A 534 -13.43 6.89 -45.13
C ASP A 534 -12.31 7.16 -46.17
N LYS A 535 -11.37 8.05 -45.83
CA LYS A 535 -10.18 8.30 -46.65
C LYS A 535 -9.30 7.04 -46.80
N LEU A 536 -9.09 6.28 -45.73
CA LEU A 536 -8.35 5.01 -45.78
C LEU A 536 -9.06 3.96 -46.66
N LEU A 537 -10.38 3.84 -46.55
CA LEU A 537 -11.16 2.92 -47.38
C LEU A 537 -11.06 3.29 -48.87
N ALA A 538 -11.14 4.58 -49.20
CA ALA A 538 -10.96 5.05 -50.58
C ALA A 538 -9.57 4.70 -51.14
N GLN A 539 -8.51 4.83 -50.33
CA GLN A 539 -7.14 4.48 -50.72
C GLN A 539 -6.95 2.97 -50.93
N ASN A 540 -7.53 2.14 -50.06
CA ASN A 540 -7.47 0.68 -50.18
C ASN A 540 -8.21 0.19 -51.43
N ASN A 541 -9.38 0.75 -51.72
CA ASN A 541 -10.14 0.43 -52.93
C ASN A 541 -9.39 0.84 -54.21
N ALA A 542 -8.77 2.03 -54.20
CA ALA A 542 -7.95 2.50 -55.34
C ALA A 542 -6.73 1.60 -55.59
N THR A 543 -6.05 1.15 -54.53
CA THR A 543 -4.89 0.25 -54.62
C THR A 543 -5.29 -1.14 -55.12
N THR A 544 -6.44 -1.65 -54.68
CA THR A 544 -6.98 -2.95 -55.10
C THR A 544 -7.37 -2.93 -56.58
N ASN A 545 -7.98 -1.84 -57.05
CA ASN A 545 -8.34 -1.67 -58.46
C ASN A 545 -7.09 -1.52 -59.35
N ALA A 546 -6.03 -0.85 -58.87
CA ALA A 546 -4.77 -0.70 -59.60
C ALA A 546 -3.92 -1.98 -59.65
N ALA A 547 -4.11 -2.92 -58.70
CA ALA A 547 -3.43 -4.21 -58.69
C ALA A 547 -4.16 -5.30 -59.50
N SER A 548 -5.42 -5.05 -59.89
CA SER A 548 -6.25 -5.97 -60.69
C SER A 548 -6.38 -5.59 -62.16
N THR A 549 -5.88 -4.41 -62.53
CA THR A 549 -5.54 -4.00 -63.91
C THR A 549 -4.08 -4.28 -64.19
#